data_AF-A0A382F2B7-F1
#
_entry.id   AF-A0A382F2B7-F1
#
_cell.length_a   1.000
_cell.length_b   1.000
_cell.length_c   1.000
_cell.angle_alpha   90.00
_cell.angle_beta   90.00
_cell.angle_gamma   90.00
#
_symmetry.space_group_name_H-M   'P 1'
#
loop_
_entity.id
_entity.type
_entity.pdbx_description
1 polymer ?
#
loop_
_entity_poly.entity_id
_entity_poly.type
_entity_poly.pdbx_seq_one_letter_code
_entity_poly.pdbx_strand_id
1 'polypeptide(L)'
;MLNLVNKKNGNLNTHTIRFWEKEFKQIRPKILTGKRRYYDQSSIKILKKIKFLLKEQGMTINGVKKLLNNDKSLKLDEFSNNPISVDNIKIKNKLKNISNLVKQIKKLK
;
A
#
# COMPACT_ATOMS: atom_id res chain seq x y z
N MET A 1 10.39 0.29 22.71
CA MET A 1 11.16 -0.48 21.70
C MET A 1 10.21 -1.08 20.66
N LEU A 2 10.70 -1.47 19.48
CA LEU A 2 9.88 -2.08 18.41
C LEU A 2 9.29 -3.46 18.77
N ASN A 3 9.78 -4.08 19.86
CA ASN A 3 9.30 -5.34 20.44
C ASN A 3 8.97 -6.38 19.36
N LEU A 4 9.88 -6.54 18.40
CA LEU A 4 9.83 -7.60 17.40
C LEU A 4 10.43 -8.84 18.05
N VAL A 5 9.72 -9.36 19.05
CA VAL A 5 10.06 -10.58 19.77
C VAL A 5 9.17 -11.68 19.23
N ASN A 6 9.74 -12.83 18.92
CA ASN A 6 8.96 -13.96 18.49
C ASN A 6 8.17 -14.51 19.69
N LYS A 7 6.83 -14.52 19.59
CA LYS A 7 5.92 -15.01 20.64
C LYS A 7 6.16 -16.46 21.05
N LYS A 8 6.77 -17.30 20.18
CA LYS A 8 7.00 -18.72 20.46
C LYS A 8 8.28 -19.01 21.24
N ASN A 9 9.31 -18.18 21.09
CA ASN A 9 10.65 -18.48 21.59
C ASN A 9 11.39 -17.26 22.17
N GLY A 10 10.72 -16.12 22.35
CA GLY A 10 11.29 -14.95 23.05
C GLY A 10 12.46 -14.26 22.35
N ASN A 11 12.92 -14.79 21.21
CA ASN A 11 14.08 -14.29 20.50
C ASN A 11 13.75 -13.02 19.71
N LEU A 12 14.70 -12.09 19.69
CA LEU A 12 14.62 -10.90 18.85
C LEU A 12 14.57 -11.32 17.39
N ASN A 13 13.52 -10.93 16.70
CA ASN A 13 13.27 -11.31 15.33
C ASN A 13 14.07 -10.43 14.35
N THR A 14 15.39 -10.56 14.41
CA THR A 14 16.33 -9.79 13.60
C THR A 14 16.18 -10.07 12.10
N HIS A 15 15.77 -11.29 11.71
CA HIS A 15 15.58 -11.64 10.30
C HIS A 15 14.39 -10.88 9.68
N THR A 16 13.33 -10.62 10.45
CA THR A 16 12.18 -9.85 9.93
C THR A 16 12.56 -8.40 9.64
N ILE A 17 13.37 -7.79 10.51
CA ILE A 17 13.89 -6.44 10.26
C ILE A 17 14.75 -6.45 8.99
N ARG A 18 15.69 -7.40 8.86
CA ARG A 18 16.53 -7.55 7.66
C ARG A 18 15.72 -7.79 6.39
N PHE A 19 14.66 -8.57 6.47
CA PHE A 19 13.76 -8.78 5.34
C PHE A 19 13.05 -7.47 4.97
N TRP A 20 12.52 -6.74 5.94
CA TRP A 20 11.89 -5.45 5.68
C TRP A 20 12.88 -4.41 5.12
N GLU A 21 14.14 -4.42 5.52
CA GLU A 21 15.18 -3.55 4.92
C GLU A 21 15.32 -3.77 3.41
N LYS A 22 15.17 -5.02 2.94
CA LYS A 22 15.23 -5.37 1.52
C LYS A 22 13.98 -4.89 0.78
N GLU A 23 12.82 -5.03 1.41
CA GLU A 23 11.54 -4.72 0.79
C GLU A 23 11.23 -3.21 0.77
N PHE A 24 11.56 -2.49 1.84
CA PHE A 24 11.20 -1.09 2.05
C PHE A 24 12.44 -0.18 2.06
N LYS A 25 12.69 0.52 0.94
CA LYS A 25 13.86 1.40 0.78
C LYS A 25 13.96 2.52 1.84
N GLN A 26 12.82 2.96 2.36
CA GLN A 26 12.68 4.07 3.32
C GLN A 26 13.26 3.77 4.72
N ILE A 27 13.43 2.50 5.05
CA ILE A 27 13.97 2.05 6.35
C ILE A 27 15.37 1.46 6.22
N ARG A 28 16.03 1.67 5.07
CA ARG A 28 17.36 1.13 4.82
C ARG A 28 18.34 1.71 5.85
N PRO A 29 19.06 0.85 6.59
CA PRO A 29 19.92 1.31 7.68
C PRO A 29 21.17 1.98 7.13
N LYS A 30 21.74 2.90 7.92
CA LYS A 30 23.11 3.33 7.72
C LYS A 30 24.04 2.24 8.25
N ILE A 31 24.93 1.77 7.39
CA ILE A 31 25.93 0.74 7.74
C ILE A 31 27.24 1.45 8.05
N LEU A 32 27.73 1.26 9.27
CA LEU A 32 29.03 1.81 9.72
C LEU A 32 30.08 0.70 9.81
N THR A 33 31.30 1.08 10.20
CA THR A 33 32.40 0.17 10.51
C THR A 33 31.93 -0.96 11.44
N GLY A 34 32.27 -2.20 11.09
CA GLY A 34 31.82 -3.39 11.82
C GLY A 34 30.45 -3.93 11.42
N LYS A 35 29.88 -3.53 10.28
CA LYS A 35 28.62 -4.08 9.72
C LYS A 35 27.38 -3.90 10.63
N ARG A 36 27.43 -2.94 11.56
CA ARG A 36 26.31 -2.58 12.43
C ARG A 36 25.30 -1.71 11.67
N ARG A 37 24.02 -1.95 11.93
CA ARG A 37 22.89 -1.26 11.28
C ARG A 37 22.34 -0.23 12.24
N TYR A 38 22.33 1.03 11.82
CA TYR A 38 21.74 2.12 12.57
C TYR A 38 20.50 2.63 11.84
N TYR A 39 19.42 2.81 12.60
CA TYR A 39 18.17 3.38 12.12
C TYR A 39 17.98 4.74 12.75
N ASP A 40 17.54 5.69 11.94
CA ASP A 40 17.16 7.00 12.43
C ASP A 40 15.74 6.96 13.04
N GLN A 41 15.39 7.99 13.81
CA GLN A 41 14.07 8.12 14.42
C GLN A 41 12.94 8.11 13.38
N SER A 42 13.19 8.69 12.20
CA SER A 42 12.29 8.63 11.04
C SER A 42 12.04 7.19 10.58
N SER A 43 13.11 6.42 10.36
CA SER A 43 13.04 5.00 9.98
C SER A 43 12.32 4.15 11.03
N ILE A 44 12.53 4.42 12.33
CA ILE A 44 11.84 3.73 13.43
C ILE A 44 10.33 3.98 13.38
N LYS A 45 9.89 5.21 13.09
CA LYS A 45 8.45 5.54 12.93
C LYS A 45 7.83 4.73 11.77
N ILE A 46 8.52 4.66 10.64
CA ILE A 46 8.07 3.89 9.47
C ILE A 46 8.03 2.39 9.80
N LEU A 47 9.03 1.86 10.52
CA LEU A 47 9.07 0.45 10.91
C LEU A 47 7.89 0.06 11.82
N LYS A 48 7.48 0.96 12.73
CA LYS A 48 6.28 0.77 13.56
C LYS A 48 5.02 0.72 12.70
N LYS A 49 4.90 1.60 11.70
CA LYS A 49 3.77 1.62 10.76
C LYS A 49 3.72 0.34 9.92
N ILE A 50 4.86 -0.14 9.40
CA ILE A 50 4.97 -1.41 8.66
C ILE A 50 4.50 -2.57 9.54
N LYS A 51 4.96 -2.63 10.81
CA LYS A 51 4.54 -3.66 11.76
C LYS A 51 3.03 -3.68 11.95
N PHE A 52 2.43 -2.51 12.20
CA PHE A 52 0.98 -2.37 12.36
C PHE A 52 0.23 -2.89 11.13
N LEU A 53 0.59 -2.42 9.93
CA LEU A 53 -0.10 -2.80 8.69
C LEU A 53 0.03 -4.30 8.37
N LEU A 54 1.21 -4.89 8.57
CA LEU A 54 1.44 -6.29 8.23
C LEU A 54 0.90 -7.27 9.29
N LYS A 55 1.01 -6.93 10.58
CA LYS A 55 0.71 -7.86 11.68
C LYS A 55 -0.65 -7.63 12.31
N GLU A 56 -1.12 -6.39 12.38
CA GLU A 56 -2.41 -6.06 13.00
C GLU A 56 -3.52 -5.96 11.96
N GLN A 57 -3.25 -5.33 10.80
CA GLN A 57 -4.24 -5.25 9.71
C GLN A 57 -4.17 -6.42 8.71
N GLY A 58 -3.11 -7.24 8.73
CA GLY A 58 -2.98 -8.38 7.83
C GLY A 58 -2.75 -8.00 6.35
N MET A 59 -2.24 -6.80 6.09
CA MET A 59 -2.01 -6.31 4.73
C MET A 59 -0.84 -7.06 4.06
N THR A 60 -0.85 -7.14 2.72
CA THR A 60 0.27 -7.75 1.98
C THR A 60 1.47 -6.80 1.89
N ILE A 61 2.67 -7.35 1.72
CA ILE A 61 3.91 -6.58 1.55
C ILE A 61 3.78 -5.57 0.39
N ASN A 62 3.18 -5.98 -0.73
CA ASN A 62 2.96 -5.12 -1.88
C ASN A 62 1.97 -3.99 -1.58
N GLY A 63 0.90 -4.26 -0.81
CA GLY A 63 -0.05 -3.24 -0.35
C GLY A 63 0.63 -2.18 0.52
N VAL A 64 1.43 -2.61 1.49
CA VAL A 64 2.18 -1.69 2.37
C VAL A 64 3.22 -0.89 1.58
N LYS A 65 3.90 -1.49 0.58
CA LYS A 65 4.84 -0.76 -0.28
C LYS A 65 4.15 0.35 -1.08
N LYS A 66 3.00 0.05 -1.68
CA LYS A 66 2.22 1.06 -2.41
C LYS A 66 1.81 2.19 -1.46
N LEU A 67 1.35 1.84 -0.27
CA LEU A 67 0.92 2.78 0.76
C LEU A 67 2.03 3.72 1.23
N LEU A 68 3.24 3.19 1.38
CA LEU A 68 4.38 3.97 1.83
C LEU A 68 5.02 4.82 0.73
N ASN A 69 4.94 4.41 -0.53
CA ASN A 69 5.54 5.14 -1.66
C ASN A 69 4.61 6.20 -2.27
N ASN A 70 3.31 6.16 -1.97
CA ASN A 70 2.36 7.17 -2.42
C ASN A 70 2.24 8.27 -1.36
N ASP A 71 2.97 9.38 -1.53
CA ASP A 71 2.75 10.61 -0.75
C ASP A 71 1.39 11.26 -1.08
N LYS A 72 0.84 10.93 -2.25
CA LYS A 72 -0.57 11.19 -2.56
C LYS A 72 -1.39 10.16 -1.81
N SER A 73 -2.00 10.64 -0.73
CA SER A 73 -3.15 10.05 -0.02
C SER A 73 -3.67 8.79 -0.69
N LEU A 74 -3.67 7.67 0.03
CA LEU A 74 -4.47 6.48 -0.27
C LEU A 74 -5.95 6.87 -0.48
N LYS A 75 -6.26 7.37 -1.67
CA LYS A 75 -7.58 7.33 -2.27
C LYS A 75 -7.53 6.24 -3.32
N LEU A 76 -7.15 5.04 -2.89
CA LEU A 76 -7.24 3.84 -3.71
C LEU A 76 -8.00 2.80 -2.89
N ASP A 77 -9.32 2.93 -3.00
CA ASP A 77 -10.26 1.87 -3.37
C ASP A 77 -10.45 0.62 -2.52
N GLU A 78 -9.78 0.44 -1.37
CA GLU A 78 -10.01 -0.76 -0.53
C GLU A 78 -11.14 -0.63 0.51
N PHE A 79 -11.66 0.58 0.77
CA PHE A 79 -12.75 0.79 1.75
C PHE A 79 -13.91 1.66 1.26
N SER A 80 -13.97 1.99 -0.04
CA SER A 80 -15.07 2.77 -0.58
C SER A 80 -15.82 1.95 -1.62
N ASN A 81 -17.08 1.61 -1.32
CA ASN A 81 -18.08 1.20 -2.31
C ASN A 81 -18.45 2.34 -3.28
N ASN A 82 -17.58 3.32 -3.50
CA ASN A 82 -17.81 4.40 -4.44
C ASN A 82 -17.11 4.08 -5.76
N PRO A 83 -17.78 4.27 -6.91
CA PRO A 83 -17.21 3.91 -8.20
C PRO A 83 -15.93 4.71 -8.42
N ILE A 84 -14.87 3.97 -8.78
CA ILE A 84 -13.65 4.46 -9.41
C ILE A 84 -14.00 5.70 -10.23
N SER A 85 -13.34 6.83 -9.96
CA SER A 85 -13.42 8.01 -10.81
C SER A 85 -12.68 7.72 -12.13
N VAL A 86 -13.19 6.76 -12.91
CA VAL A 86 -13.07 6.76 -14.35
C VAL A 86 -13.70 8.06 -14.79
N ASP A 87 -12.91 8.95 -15.39
CA ASP A 87 -13.32 10.23 -15.93
C ASP A 87 -14.81 10.25 -16.24
N ASN A 88 -15.61 10.96 -15.43
CA ASN A 88 -17.07 11.03 -15.60
C ASN A 88 -17.44 11.40 -17.06
N ILE A 89 -16.54 12.12 -17.73
CA ILE A 89 -16.57 12.47 -19.15
C ILE A 89 -16.57 11.22 -20.04
N LYS A 90 -15.69 10.24 -19.79
CA LYS A 90 -15.59 9.00 -20.58
C LYS A 90 -16.81 8.10 -20.37
N ILE A 91 -17.32 8.00 -19.14
CA ILE A 91 -18.58 7.27 -18.86
C ILE A 91 -19.76 7.95 -19.55
N LYS A 92 -19.89 9.28 -19.40
CA LYS A 92 -20.96 10.07 -20.02
C LYS A 92 -20.96 9.93 -21.55
N ASN A 93 -19.77 9.91 -22.17
CA ASN A 93 -19.64 9.70 -23.60
C ASN A 93 -20.08 8.29 -24.02
N LYS A 94 -19.70 7.25 -23.27
CA LYS A 94 -20.17 5.88 -23.51
C LYS A 94 -21.68 5.75 -23.38
N LEU A 95 -22.28 6.34 -22.33
CA LEU A 95 -23.73 6.35 -22.12
C LEU A 95 -24.47 7.09 -23.24
N LYS A 96 -23.92 8.21 -23.72
CA LYS A 96 -24.48 8.95 -24.85
C LYS A 96 -24.47 8.13 -26.14
N ASN A 97 -23.40 7.38 -26.39
CA ASN A 97 -23.30 6.48 -27.55
C ASN A 97 -24.34 5.35 -27.46
N ILE A 98 -24.48 4.72 -26.30
CA ILE A 98 -25.49 3.67 -26.07
C ILE A 98 -26.91 4.23 -26.29
N SER A 99 -27.20 5.42 -25.75
CA SER A 99 -28.51 6.07 -25.95
C SER A 99 -28.83 6.31 -27.43
N ASN A 100 -27.84 6.74 -28.22
CA ASN A 100 -28.02 6.99 -29.64
C ASN A 100 -28.29 5.69 -30.41
N LEU A 101 -27.56 4.61 -30.10
CA LEU A 101 -27.78 3.28 -30.71
C LEU A 101 -29.19 2.75 -30.41
N VAL A 102 -29.65 2.86 -29.15
CA VAL A 102 -31.00 2.43 -28.77
C VAL A 102 -32.08 3.22 -29.51
N LYS A 103 -31.89 4.53 -29.70
CA LYS A 103 -32.83 5.36 -30.49
C LYS A 103 -32.88 4.95 -31.96
N GLN A 104 -31.74 4.61 -32.56
CA GLN A 104 -31.69 4.10 -33.93
C GLN A 104 -32.44 2.77 -34.06
N ILE A 105 -32.21 1.82 -33.15
CA ILE A 105 -32.90 0.53 -33.14
C ILE A 105 -34.42 0.72 -32.99
N LYS A 106 -34.86 1.63 -32.11
CA LYS A 106 -36.28 1.92 -31.89
C LYS A 106 -36.95 2.58 -33.09
N LYS A 107 -36.19 3.24 -33.97
CA LYS A 107 -36.69 3.89 -35.19
C LYS A 107 -36.78 2.92 -36.38
N LEU A 108 -36.12 1.77 -36.29
CA LEU A 108 -36.15 0.69 -37.28
C LEU A 108 -37.29 -0.31 -37.05
N LYS A 109 -38.07 -0.13 -35.98
CA LYS A 109 -39.26 -0.91 -35.64
C LYS A 109 -40.48 0.00 -35.76
#